data_AF-A0A2E3D061-F1
#
_entry.id   AF-A0A2E3D061-F1
#
_cell.length_a   1.000
_cell.length_b   1.000
_cell.length_c   1.000
_cell.angle_alpha   90.00
_cell.angle_beta   90.00
_cell.angle_gamma   90.00
#
_symmetry.space_group_name_H-M   'P 1'
#
loop_
_entity.id
_entity.type
_entity.pdbx_description
1 polymer ?
#
loop_
_entity_poly.entity_id
_entity_poly.type
_entity_poly.pdbx_seq_one_letter_code
_entity_poly.pdbx_strand_id
1 'polypeptide(L)'
;MFQRWLASRYRRSAFPDEFEQRLTKHKLDKKIADAGKKLGSDVAAIFFDLANEEAATNETYLLGITIMYQTDDDPERAREAANSLKEKIENAFKAKLYNDTDDAWQDIELEYVDIISDEALSYRMSQILKPWRLEYISLGADPQQPIDKES
;
A
#
# COMPACT_ATOMS: atom_id res chain seq x y z
N MET A 1 -21.84 7.16 10.99
CA MET A 1 -21.69 7.16 9.52
C MET A 1 -20.91 5.93 9.13
N PHE A 2 -21.41 5.17 8.16
CA PHE A 2 -21.09 3.77 7.92
C PHE A 2 -19.66 3.54 7.45
N GLN A 3 -19.00 2.59 8.12
CA GLN A 3 -17.71 2.02 7.75
C GLN A 3 -17.75 1.52 6.31
N ARG A 4 -17.21 2.32 5.39
CA ARG A 4 -17.03 1.99 3.97
C ARG A 4 -15.90 0.95 3.74
N TRP A 5 -15.50 0.26 4.81
CA TRP A 5 -14.51 -0.80 4.82
C TRP A 5 -15.07 -2.15 4.36
N LEU A 6 -16.40 -2.28 4.23
CA LEU A 6 -17.05 -3.56 3.95
C LEU A 6 -17.32 -3.89 2.47
N ALA A 7 -17.22 -2.92 1.55
CA ALA A 7 -17.69 -3.12 0.16
C ALA A 7 -16.61 -3.53 -0.85
N SER A 8 -15.43 -3.95 -0.40
CA SER A 8 -14.32 -4.34 -1.27
C SER A 8 -13.96 -5.78 -0.99
N ARG A 9 -14.80 -6.71 -1.45
CA ARG A 9 -14.59 -8.15 -1.23
C ARG A 9 -14.37 -8.94 -2.52
N TYR A 10 -14.36 -8.29 -3.69
CA TYR A 10 -14.12 -8.92 -5.00
C TYR A 10 -13.63 -7.93 -6.08
N ARG A 11 -12.74 -6.99 -5.77
CA ARG A 11 -12.01 -6.28 -6.83
C ARG A 11 -10.66 -6.97 -6.97
N ARG A 12 -10.41 -7.60 -8.14
CA ARG A 12 -9.06 -8.09 -8.51
C ARG A 12 -8.04 -7.01 -8.14
N SER A 13 -6.87 -7.41 -7.66
CA SER A 13 -5.84 -6.42 -7.32
C SER A 13 -5.67 -5.45 -8.50
N ALA A 14 -5.66 -4.15 -8.20
CA ALA A 14 -5.49 -3.12 -9.21
C ALA A 14 -4.05 -3.05 -9.76
N PHE A 15 -3.18 -3.93 -9.26
CA PHE A 15 -1.77 -4.00 -9.55
C PHE A 15 -1.40 -5.37 -10.15
N PRO A 16 -0.30 -5.45 -10.92
CA PRO A 16 0.18 -6.72 -11.47
C PRO A 16 0.56 -7.73 -10.39
N ASP A 17 0.23 -9.01 -10.59
CA ASP A 17 0.52 -10.09 -9.64
C ASP A 17 2.03 -10.16 -9.29
N GLU A 18 2.90 -9.94 -10.26
CA GLU A 18 4.36 -9.95 -10.08
C GLU A 18 4.82 -8.81 -9.14
N PHE A 19 4.25 -7.62 -9.28
CA PHE A 19 4.51 -6.51 -8.36
C PHE A 19 4.10 -6.87 -6.93
N GLU A 20 2.90 -7.42 -6.75
CA GLU A 20 2.40 -7.81 -5.42
C GLU A 20 3.27 -8.92 -4.79
N GLN A 21 3.72 -9.87 -5.60
CA GLN A 21 4.62 -10.94 -5.16
C GLN A 21 5.95 -10.37 -4.67
N ARG A 22 6.55 -9.40 -5.39
CA ARG A 22 7.79 -8.73 -4.96
C ARG A 22 7.59 -7.92 -3.69
N LEU A 23 6.49 -7.18 -3.58
CA LEU A 23 6.17 -6.41 -2.38
C LEU A 23 6.03 -7.34 -1.14
N THR A 24 5.37 -8.48 -1.32
CA THR A 24 5.14 -9.50 -0.28
C THR A 24 6.42 -10.27 0.07
N LYS A 25 7.24 -10.63 -0.92
CA LYS A 25 8.55 -11.28 -0.76
C LYS A 25 9.43 -10.51 0.24
N HIS A 26 9.39 -9.18 0.17
CA HIS A 26 10.15 -8.30 1.06
C HIS A 26 9.40 -7.87 2.32
N LYS A 27 8.16 -8.34 2.50
CA LYS A 27 7.25 -8.02 3.60
C LYS A 27 6.97 -6.52 3.73
N LEU A 28 7.08 -5.78 2.62
CA LEU A 28 6.87 -4.33 2.58
C LEU A 28 5.37 -4.02 2.66
N ASP A 29 4.53 -4.84 2.04
CA ASP A 29 3.07 -4.85 2.18
C ASP A 29 2.67 -4.86 3.66
N LYS A 30 3.17 -5.82 4.43
CA LYS A 30 2.86 -5.96 5.84
C LYS A 30 3.38 -4.77 6.65
N LYS A 31 4.59 -4.30 6.36
CA LYS A 31 5.17 -3.12 7.04
C LYS A 31 4.33 -1.86 6.83
N ILE A 32 3.92 -1.58 5.60
CA ILE A 32 3.09 -0.41 5.27
C ILE A 32 1.73 -0.53 5.98
N ALA A 33 1.10 -1.70 5.93
CA ALA A 33 -0.18 -1.92 6.59
C ALA A 33 -0.10 -1.82 8.13
N ASP A 34 0.92 -2.42 8.75
CA ASP A 34 1.11 -2.36 10.20
C ASP A 34 1.46 -0.93 10.66
N ALA A 35 2.20 -0.17 9.85
CA ALA A 35 2.48 1.23 10.11
C ALA A 35 1.24 2.11 9.97
N GLY A 36 0.44 1.94 8.92
CA GLY A 36 -0.81 2.67 8.71
C GLY A 36 -1.86 2.37 9.79
N LYS A 37 -2.03 1.11 10.19
CA LYS A 37 -2.98 0.71 11.25
C LYS A 37 -2.74 1.43 12.58
N LYS A 38 -1.47 1.66 12.93
CA LYS A 38 -1.10 2.36 14.18
C LYS A 38 -1.51 3.83 14.19
N LEU A 39 -1.69 4.43 13.02
CA LEU A 39 -2.04 5.84 12.87
C LEU A 39 -3.56 6.07 12.81
N GLY A 40 -4.35 4.99 12.81
CA GLY A 40 -5.81 5.07 12.98
C GLY A 40 -6.48 6.00 11.98
N SER A 41 -7.21 6.99 12.50
CA SER A 41 -7.94 7.98 11.70
C SER A 41 -7.08 9.13 11.18
N ASP A 42 -5.80 9.21 11.54
CA ASP A 42 -4.94 10.32 11.10
C ASP A 42 -4.56 10.19 9.62
N VAL A 43 -4.46 8.94 9.13
CA VAL A 43 -4.18 8.62 7.74
C VAL A 43 -5.45 8.09 7.09
N ALA A 44 -5.96 8.84 6.13
CA ALA A 44 -7.18 8.56 5.39
C ALA A 44 -7.00 7.43 4.38
N ALA A 45 -5.90 7.48 3.62
CA ALA A 45 -5.60 6.53 2.56
C ALA A 45 -4.12 6.53 2.20
N ILE A 46 -3.70 5.45 1.55
CA ILE A 46 -2.40 5.34 0.87
C ILE A 46 -2.71 4.96 -0.57
N PHE A 47 -2.12 5.68 -1.52
CA PHE A 47 -2.26 5.44 -2.95
C PHE A 47 -0.93 5.01 -3.52
N PHE A 48 -0.98 4.00 -4.39
CA PHE A 48 0.18 3.57 -5.16
C PHE A 48 0.02 4.04 -6.60
N ASP A 49 1.12 4.52 -7.15
CA ASP A 49 1.28 4.91 -8.54
C ASP A 49 2.40 4.06 -9.15
N LEU A 50 2.08 3.22 -10.13
CA LEU A 50 3.08 2.40 -10.80
C LEU A 50 3.36 3.00 -12.18
N ALA A 51 4.57 3.49 -12.39
CA ALA A 51 4.92 4.10 -13.67
C ALA A 51 5.07 3.05 -14.78
N ASN A 52 5.48 1.82 -14.44
CA ASN A 52 5.55 0.67 -15.34
C ASN A 52 4.61 -0.47 -14.89
N GLU A 53 3.41 -0.56 -15.48
CA GLU A 53 2.43 -1.60 -15.15
C GLU A 53 2.85 -3.01 -15.62
N GLU A 54 3.82 -3.13 -16.52
CA GLU A 54 4.32 -4.41 -17.04
C GLU A 54 5.85 -4.40 -17.02
N ALA A 55 6.46 -4.72 -15.86
CA ALA A 55 7.90 -4.92 -15.76
C ALA A 55 8.24 -6.39 -16.05
N ALA A 56 9.30 -6.63 -16.81
CA ALA A 56 9.84 -7.98 -16.96
C ALA A 56 10.35 -8.55 -15.61
N THR A 57 10.57 -9.86 -15.54
CA THR A 57 11.04 -10.53 -14.30
C THR A 57 12.36 -9.96 -13.76
N ASN A 58 13.20 -9.40 -14.63
CA ASN A 58 14.49 -8.79 -14.27
C ASN A 58 14.45 -7.26 -14.23
N GLU A 59 13.32 -6.63 -14.53
CA GLU A 59 13.17 -5.18 -14.49
C GLU A 59 12.60 -4.72 -13.15
N THR A 60 13.03 -3.56 -12.70
CA THR A 60 12.56 -2.97 -11.44
C THR A 60 11.23 -2.24 -11.66
N TYR A 61 10.25 -2.48 -10.79
CA TYR A 61 9.03 -1.67 -10.78
C TYR A 61 9.32 -0.28 -10.22
N LEU A 62 8.77 0.75 -10.85
CA LEU A 62 8.85 2.13 -10.40
C LEU A 62 7.57 2.47 -9.64
N LEU A 63 7.71 2.71 -8.34
CA LEU A 63 6.61 2.94 -7.42
C LEU A 63 6.67 4.34 -6.83
N GLY A 64 5.59 5.10 -7.04
CA GLY A 64 5.22 6.28 -6.29
C GLY A 64 4.20 5.96 -5.20
N ILE A 65 4.33 6.62 -4.04
CA ILE A 65 3.37 6.48 -2.94
C ILE A 65 2.86 7.86 -2.53
N THR A 66 1.54 8.02 -2.46
CA THR A 66 0.90 9.20 -1.88
C THR A 66 0.14 8.82 -0.61
N ILE A 67 0.46 9.46 0.51
CA ILE A 67 -0.21 9.29 1.80
C ILE A 67 -1.15 10.47 2.01
N MET A 68 -2.43 10.18 2.23
CA MET A 68 -3.44 11.20 2.49
C MET A 68 -3.79 11.23 3.98
N TYR A 69 -3.65 12.38 4.63
CA TYR A 69 -4.03 12.60 6.02
C TYR A 69 -5.36 13.36 6.15
N GLN A 70 -6.03 13.21 7.29
CA GLN A 70 -7.31 13.88 7.56
C GLN A 70 -7.11 15.27 8.17
N THR A 71 -7.96 16.24 7.80
CA THR A 71 -7.98 17.58 8.41
C THR A 71 -9.17 17.82 9.37
N ASP A 72 -10.03 16.82 9.57
CA ASP A 72 -11.30 17.00 10.32
C ASP A 72 -11.13 17.27 11.83
N ASP A 73 -10.06 16.81 12.47
CA ASP A 73 -9.87 16.88 13.94
C ASP A 73 -8.62 17.69 14.33
N ASP A 74 -7.45 17.07 14.25
CA ASP A 74 -6.16 17.71 14.51
C ASP A 74 -5.25 17.59 13.27
N PRO A 75 -5.34 18.54 12.32
CA PRO A 75 -4.59 18.49 11.06
C PRO A 75 -3.09 18.43 11.26
N GLU A 76 -2.57 19.09 12.29
CA GLU A 76 -1.12 19.16 12.53
C GLU A 76 -0.61 17.83 13.04
N ARG A 77 -1.29 17.23 14.03
CA ARG A 77 -1.01 15.87 14.49
C ARG A 77 -1.12 14.85 13.35
N ALA A 78 -2.15 14.97 12.51
CA ALA A 78 -2.35 14.07 11.39
C ALA A 78 -1.25 14.20 10.32
N ARG A 79 -0.81 15.43 10.04
CA ARG A 79 0.32 15.73 9.15
C ARG A 79 1.63 15.17 9.70
N GLU A 80 1.90 15.33 10.99
CA GLU A 80 3.07 14.73 11.65
C GLU A 80 3.05 13.20 11.59
N ALA A 81 1.88 12.59 11.84
CA ALA A 81 1.67 11.15 11.71
C ALA A 81 1.97 10.66 10.29
N ALA A 82 1.50 11.37 9.26
CA ALA A 82 1.77 11.06 7.86
C ALA A 82 3.25 11.22 7.49
N ASN A 83 3.93 12.25 8.00
CA ASN A 83 5.39 12.39 7.83
C ASN A 83 6.15 11.23 8.48
N SER A 84 5.77 10.85 9.71
CA SER A 84 6.37 9.68 10.36
C SER A 84 6.14 8.38 9.57
N LEU A 85 4.97 8.24 8.93
CA LEU A 85 4.70 7.11 8.04
C LEU A 85 5.58 7.16 6.79
N LYS A 86 5.69 8.33 6.15
CA LYS A 86 6.57 8.55 4.99
C LYS A 86 7.99 8.08 5.29
N GLU A 87 8.60 8.57 6.37
CA GLU A 87 9.96 8.18 6.76
C GLU A 87 10.08 6.67 7.01
N LYS A 88 9.08 6.05 7.65
CA LYS A 88 9.07 4.60 7.90
C LYS A 88 9.01 3.80 6.60
N ILE A 89 8.24 4.26 5.62
CA ILE A 89 8.12 3.62 4.31
C ILE A 89 9.44 3.77 3.55
N GLU A 90 9.96 4.98 3.40
CA GLU A 90 11.22 5.24 2.71
C GLU A 90 12.37 4.39 3.29
N ASN A 91 12.51 4.39 4.63
CA ASN A 91 13.53 3.58 5.30
C ASN A 91 13.31 2.07 5.10
N ALA A 92 12.06 1.60 5.09
CA ALA A 92 11.77 0.19 4.87
C ALA A 92 12.14 -0.26 3.45
N PHE A 93 11.85 0.57 2.44
CA PHE A 93 12.21 0.30 1.05
C PHE A 93 13.72 0.35 0.87
N LYS A 94 14.40 1.42 1.30
CA LYS A 94 15.86 1.52 1.20
C LYS A 94 16.57 0.34 1.85
N ALA A 95 16.19 -0.01 3.08
CA ALA A 95 16.81 -1.12 3.81
C ALA A 95 16.57 -2.52 3.20
N LYS A 96 15.66 -2.66 2.24
CA LYS A 96 15.31 -3.96 1.62
C LYS A 96 15.68 -4.05 0.14
N LEU A 97 15.54 -2.94 -0.56
CA LEU A 97 15.53 -2.89 -2.02
C LEU A 97 16.59 -1.96 -2.59
N TYR A 98 17.27 -1.16 -1.76
CA TYR A 98 18.40 -0.37 -2.22
C TYR A 98 19.71 -1.10 -1.91
N ASN A 99 20.57 -1.21 -2.92
CA ASN A 99 21.91 -1.74 -2.79
C ASN A 99 22.91 -0.58 -2.76
N ASP A 100 23.42 -0.25 -1.57
CA ASP A 100 24.42 0.81 -1.38
C ASP A 100 25.76 0.53 -2.10
N THR A 101 26.05 -0.73 -2.44
CA THR A 101 27.30 -1.08 -3.12
C THR A 101 27.25 -0.77 -4.61
N ASP A 102 26.11 -1.06 -5.24
CA ASP A 102 25.90 -0.89 -6.67
C ASP A 102 25.14 0.41 -7.01
N ASP A 103 24.78 1.20 -5.99
CA ASP A 103 23.99 2.44 -6.07
C ASP A 103 22.69 2.26 -6.89
N ALA A 104 22.01 1.13 -6.66
CA ALA A 104 20.91 0.68 -7.51
C ALA A 104 19.76 0.03 -6.71
N TRP A 105 18.53 0.21 -7.21
CA TRP A 105 17.34 -0.44 -6.72
C TRP A 105 17.14 -1.84 -7.34
N GLN A 106 16.60 -2.77 -6.55
CA GLN A 106 16.21 -4.11 -6.98
C GLN A 106 14.73 -4.38 -6.72
N ASP A 107 14.10 -5.20 -7.56
CA ASP A 107 12.69 -5.62 -7.51
C ASP A 107 11.67 -4.46 -7.65
N ILE A 108 11.71 -3.46 -6.76
CA ILE A 108 10.89 -2.25 -6.73
C ILE A 108 11.76 -1.05 -6.32
N GLU A 109 11.78 -0.01 -7.15
CA GLU A 109 12.34 1.30 -6.88
C GLU A 109 11.27 2.24 -6.36
N LEU A 110 11.58 2.94 -5.28
CA LEU A 110 10.69 3.92 -4.69
C LEU A 110 11.04 5.31 -5.23
N GLU A 111 10.28 5.80 -6.21
CA GLU A 111 10.54 7.09 -6.87
C GLU A 111 10.19 8.27 -5.95
N TYR A 112 9.05 8.18 -5.27
CA TYR A 112 8.61 9.20 -4.34
C TYR A 112 7.70 8.65 -3.25
N VAL A 113 7.72 9.33 -2.10
CA VAL A 113 6.69 9.21 -1.07
C VAL A 113 6.23 10.61 -0.71
N ASP A 114 5.01 10.96 -1.07
CA ASP A 114 4.44 12.27 -0.80
C ASP A 114 3.29 12.20 0.19
N ILE A 115 3.04 13.32 0.84
CA ILE A 115 1.92 13.49 1.76
C ILE A 115 1.01 14.60 1.25
N ILE A 116 -0.30 14.39 1.35
CA ILE A 116 -1.32 15.38 0.98
C ILE A 116 -2.42 15.41 2.04
N SER A 117 -3.07 16.57 2.23
CA SER A 117 -4.33 16.60 2.97
C SER A 117 -5.46 16.06 2.11
N ASP A 118 -6.49 15.52 2.75
CA ASP A 118 -7.76 15.19 2.10
C ASP A 118 -8.44 16.41 1.46
N GLU A 119 -8.29 17.61 2.04
CA GLU A 119 -8.74 18.87 1.43
C GLU A 119 -8.00 19.23 0.13
N ALA A 120 -6.76 18.76 -0.05
CA ALA A 120 -5.97 18.99 -1.26
C ALA A 120 -6.23 17.94 -2.35
N LEU A 121 -7.08 16.94 -2.11
CA LEU A 121 -7.39 15.91 -3.10
C LEU A 121 -8.24 16.50 -4.24
N SER A 122 -7.60 16.77 -5.38
CA SER A 122 -8.33 17.22 -6.56
C SER A 122 -9.22 16.11 -7.14
N TYR A 123 -10.28 16.50 -7.84
CA TYR A 123 -11.12 15.53 -8.56
C TYR A 123 -10.31 14.69 -9.55
N ARG A 124 -9.37 15.30 -10.28
CA ARG A 124 -8.49 14.57 -11.21
C ARG A 124 -7.67 13.50 -10.47
N MET A 125 -7.11 13.83 -9.31
CA MET A 125 -6.38 12.88 -8.48
C MET A 125 -7.25 11.70 -8.06
N SER A 126 -8.51 11.95 -7.67
CA SER A 126 -9.45 10.89 -7.30
C SER A 126 -9.75 9.88 -8.43
N GLN A 127 -9.56 10.28 -9.70
CA GLN A 127 -9.78 9.41 -10.86
C GLN A 127 -8.55 8.56 -11.21
N ILE A 128 -7.34 9.04 -10.90
CA ILE A 128 -6.08 8.40 -11.31
C ILE A 128 -5.41 7.63 -10.17
N LEU A 129 -5.55 8.08 -8.92
CA LEU A 129 -4.90 7.45 -7.78
C LEU A 129 -5.58 6.13 -7.45
N LYS A 130 -4.79 5.04 -7.49
CA LYS A 130 -5.26 3.70 -7.14
C LYS A 130 -5.08 3.52 -5.62
N PRO A 131 -6.17 3.44 -4.82
CA PRO A 131 -6.03 3.20 -3.39
C PRO A 131 -5.41 1.83 -3.19
N TRP A 132 -4.31 1.79 -2.44
CA TRP A 132 -3.66 0.54 -2.10
C TRP A 132 -4.44 -0.11 -0.94
N ARG A 133 -4.88 -1.35 -1.15
CA ARG A 133 -5.62 -2.13 -0.16
C ARG A 133 -4.92 -3.46 0.04
N LEU A 134 -4.63 -3.79 1.29
CA LEU A 134 -4.08 -5.07 1.66
C LEU A 134 -5.22 -6.11 1.73
N GLU A 135 -5.74 -6.55 0.58
CA GLU A 135 -6.79 -7.58 0.51
C GLU A 135 -6.23 -9.01 0.41
N TYR A 136 -4.91 -9.20 0.34
CA TYR A 136 -4.30 -10.50 -0.01
C TYR A 136 -3.34 -11.12 1.03
N ILE A 137 -3.41 -10.76 2.32
CA ILE A 137 -2.87 -11.67 3.33
C ILE A 137 -3.88 -12.81 3.51
N SER A 138 -3.72 -13.82 2.67
CA SER A 138 -4.22 -15.20 2.77
C SER A 138 -5.01 -15.50 4.04
N LEU A 139 -6.34 -15.59 3.92
CA LEU A 139 -7.02 -16.70 4.57
C LEU A 139 -6.38 -17.93 3.92
N GLY A 140 -5.46 -18.57 4.64
CA GLY A 140 -5.03 -19.90 4.29
C GLY A 140 -6.28 -20.70 3.99
N ALA A 141 -6.33 -21.29 2.80
CA ALA A 141 -7.36 -22.25 2.45
C ALA A 141 -7.36 -23.30 3.56
N ASP A 142 -8.33 -23.21 4.46
CA ASP A 142 -8.75 -24.39 5.19
C ASP A 142 -9.57 -25.18 4.17
N PRO A 143 -9.10 -26.34 3.67
CA PRO A 143 -9.91 -27.15 2.80
C PRO A 143 -11.20 -27.44 3.56
N GLN A 144 -12.33 -26.90 3.08
CA GLN A 144 -13.64 -27.24 3.63
C GLN A 144 -13.77 -28.75 3.55
N GLN A 145 -13.62 -29.41 4.70
CA GLN A 145 -13.86 -30.85 4.79
C GLN A 145 -15.30 -31.10 4.38
N PRO A 146 -15.55 -32.10 3.51
CA PRO A 146 -16.90 -32.40 3.06
C PRO A 146 -17.76 -32.76 4.27
N ILE A 147 -18.92 -32.11 4.37
CA ILE A 147 -19.93 -32.44 5.36
C ILE A 147 -20.44 -33.84 5.02
N ASP A 148 -20.12 -34.80 5.88
CA ASP A 148 -20.69 -36.14 5.83
C ASP A 148 -22.22 -36.05 5.87
N LYS A 149 -22.86 -36.66 4.88
CA LYS A 149 -24.30 -36.91 4.88
C LYS A 149 -24.55 -38.16 5.73
N GLU A 150 -25.02 -37.98 6.97
CA GLU A 150 -25.73 -39.03 7.70
C GLU A 150 -27.24 -38.74 7.53
N SER A 151 -27.91 -39.53 6.68
CA SER A 151 -28.73 -40.71 7.01
C SER A 151 -30.13 -40.34 7.50
#